data_AF-A0A4U5PMI5-F1
#
_entry.id   AF-A0A4U5PMI5-F1
#
_cell.length_a   1.000
_cell.length_b   1.000
_cell.length_c   1.000
_cell.angle_alpha   90.00
_cell.angle_beta   90.00
_cell.angle_gamma   90.00
#
_symmetry.space_group_name_H-M   'P 1'
#
loop_
_entity.id
_entity.type
_entity.pdbx_description
1 polymer ?
#
loop_
_entity_poly.entity_id
_entity_poly.type
_entity_poly.pdbx_seq_one_letter_code
_entity_poly.pdbx_strand_id
1 'polypeptide(L)'
;MGEEGDNSNNSSSSSSSWEVMEDLQRTVKESKDSAIRSALSFQQSSSSHLRSFQDHVPEAISKFNSYENTFFSKVKEELLTAKDHPAAAIGLTLAAGLFLMRGPRRFLFRNTLGRFQSEEAQFLRAEKNVKEFSFSVDLMKKESRKLLERASLAEKEMKNGHTELLDTGIQIQRLAKSVYKVETKTADLMDGLREIPGRDALKLRAEVASMTSLLKQQRAALDKRIMKISELGIPV
;
A
#
# COMPACT_ATOMS: atom_id res chain seq x y z
N MET A 1 14.97 -43.08 -59.22
CA MET A 1 13.81 -42.26 -58.82
C MET A 1 13.97 -42.00 -57.32
N GLY A 2 14.37 -40.81 -56.86
CA GLY A 2 13.56 -39.57 -56.77
C GLY A 2 12.81 -39.62 -55.42
N GLU A 3 12.82 -38.68 -54.48
CA GLU A 3 13.05 -37.21 -54.42
C GLU A 3 13.53 -36.90 -52.96
N GLU A 4 14.58 -36.11 -52.68
CA GLU A 4 14.66 -34.64 -52.42
C GLU A 4 13.42 -33.87 -51.89
N GLY A 5 13.67 -32.97 -50.91
CA GLY A 5 12.80 -31.88 -50.41
C GLY A 5 12.03 -32.22 -49.12
N ASP A 6 11.99 -31.44 -48.04
CA ASP A 6 12.24 -30.02 -47.82
C ASP A 6 12.61 -29.76 -46.34
N ASN A 7 13.67 -28.98 -46.12
CA ASN A 7 13.99 -28.37 -44.83
C ASN A 7 14.29 -26.88 -45.04
N SER A 8 13.24 -26.06 -45.09
CA SER A 8 13.34 -24.64 -45.41
C SER A 8 12.21 -23.83 -44.76
N ASN A 9 12.18 -23.76 -43.42
CA ASN A 9 11.25 -22.85 -42.73
C ASN A 9 11.89 -22.25 -41.47
N ASN A 10 12.97 -21.47 -41.64
CA ASN A 10 13.48 -20.65 -40.52
C ASN A 10 14.10 -19.29 -40.92
N SER A 11 13.98 -18.86 -42.18
CA SER A 11 14.51 -17.57 -42.67
C SER A 11 13.45 -16.51 -42.97
N SER A 12 12.15 -16.84 -42.96
CA SER A 12 11.04 -15.93 -43.28
C SER A 12 10.47 -15.14 -42.10
N SER A 13 10.83 -15.51 -40.86
CA SER A 13 10.34 -14.85 -39.64
C SER A 13 11.13 -13.58 -39.27
N SER A 14 12.41 -13.49 -39.68
CA SER A 14 13.24 -12.31 -39.40
C SER A 14 12.94 -11.16 -40.36
N SER A 15 12.75 -11.41 -41.66
CA SER A 15 12.50 -10.36 -42.65
C SER A 15 11.16 -9.63 -42.42
N SER A 16 10.11 -10.37 -42.06
CA SER A 16 8.80 -9.81 -41.73
C SER A 16 8.83 -8.96 -40.45
N SER A 17 9.64 -9.34 -39.46
CA SER A 17 9.79 -8.56 -38.22
C SER A 17 10.52 -7.23 -38.44
N TRP A 18 11.52 -7.19 -39.34
CA TRP A 18 12.23 -5.95 -39.69
C TRP A 18 11.38 -4.99 -40.51
N GLU A 19 10.60 -5.51 -41.46
CA GLU A 19 9.68 -4.72 -42.30
C GLU A 19 8.56 -4.09 -41.46
N VAL A 20 7.99 -4.83 -40.50
CA VAL A 20 6.99 -4.32 -39.55
C VAL A 20 7.58 -3.23 -38.63
N MET A 21 8.87 -3.34 -38.29
CA MET A 21 9.52 -2.35 -37.42
C MET A 21 9.83 -1.03 -38.15
N GLU A 22 10.17 -1.10 -39.44
CA GLU A 22 10.35 0.10 -40.29
C GLU A 22 9.02 0.81 -40.54
N ASP A 23 7.94 0.06 -40.78
CA ASP A 23 6.62 0.64 -41.03
C ASP A 23 6.04 1.30 -39.76
N LEU A 24 6.35 0.74 -38.59
CA LEU A 24 6.01 1.33 -37.30
C LEU A 24 6.84 2.60 -37.03
N GLN A 25 8.15 2.59 -37.32
CA GLN A 25 8.97 3.80 -37.21
C GLN A 25 8.49 4.90 -38.15
N ARG A 26 8.09 4.54 -39.37
CA ARG A 26 7.54 5.46 -40.36
C ARG A 26 6.22 6.04 -39.90
N THR A 27 5.31 5.20 -39.40
CA THR A 27 4.02 5.62 -38.83
C THR A 27 4.20 6.53 -37.62
N VAL A 28 5.15 6.23 -36.73
CA VAL A 28 5.45 7.08 -35.57
C VAL A 28 6.05 8.42 -35.99
N LYS A 29 6.91 8.44 -37.02
CA LYS A 29 7.51 9.67 -37.55
C LYS A 29 6.46 10.55 -38.24
N GLU A 30 5.59 9.96 -39.05
CA GLU A 30 4.46 10.63 -39.69
C GLU A 30 3.41 11.09 -38.66
N SER A 31 3.19 10.32 -37.59
CA SER A 31 2.32 10.70 -36.46
C SER A 31 2.91 11.86 -35.64
N LYS A 32 4.22 11.88 -35.43
CA LYS A 32 4.92 12.99 -34.75
C LYS A 32 4.88 14.27 -35.59
N ASP A 33 5.17 14.18 -36.88
CA ASP A 33 5.17 15.34 -37.78
C ASP A 33 3.74 15.89 -38.00
N SER A 34 2.72 15.02 -38.00
CA SER A 34 1.31 15.43 -38.04
C SER A 34 0.83 16.02 -36.71
N ALA A 35 1.28 15.51 -35.56
CA ALA A 35 0.99 16.10 -34.25
C ALA A 35 1.63 17.49 -34.09
N ILE A 36 2.87 17.68 -34.58
CA ILE A 36 3.55 18.98 -34.56
C ILE A 36 2.86 19.98 -35.49
N ARG A 37 2.47 19.57 -36.70
CA ARG A 37 1.67 20.43 -37.60
C ARG A 37 0.29 20.76 -37.02
N SER A 38 -0.32 19.83 -36.30
CA SER A 38 -1.62 20.05 -35.62
C SER A 38 -1.49 21.00 -34.42
N ALA A 39 -0.38 20.93 -33.67
CA ALA A 39 -0.09 21.87 -32.59
C ALA A 39 0.17 23.29 -33.13
N LEU A 40 0.89 23.41 -34.25
CA LEU A 40 1.16 24.70 -34.91
C LEU A 40 -0.11 25.28 -35.56
N SER A 41 -0.97 24.45 -36.17
CA SER A 41 -2.24 24.93 -36.73
C SER A 41 -3.24 25.35 -35.64
N PHE A 42 -3.24 24.68 -34.49
CA PHE A 42 -4.05 25.09 -33.33
C PHE A 42 -3.59 26.43 -32.75
N GLN A 43 -2.28 26.68 -32.66
CA GLN A 43 -1.74 27.98 -32.22
C GLN A 43 -2.11 29.10 -33.22
N GLN A 44 -2.02 28.82 -34.53
CA GLN A 44 -2.37 29.81 -35.56
C GLN A 44 -3.89 30.08 -35.59
N SER A 45 -4.73 29.05 -35.45
CA SER A 45 -6.20 29.17 -35.40
C SER A 45 -6.67 29.86 -34.12
N SER A 46 -6.00 29.62 -32.98
CA SER A 46 -6.29 30.32 -31.73
C SER A 46 -6.01 31.83 -31.84
N SER A 47 -4.97 32.22 -32.57
CA SER A 47 -4.63 33.65 -32.75
C SER A 47 -5.63 34.43 -33.60
N SER A 48 -6.24 33.82 -34.62
CA SER A 48 -7.28 34.47 -35.45
C SER A 48 -8.62 34.54 -34.72
N HIS A 49 -8.98 33.53 -33.92
CA HIS A 49 -10.15 33.60 -33.04
C HIS A 49 -9.95 34.64 -31.93
N LEU A 50 -8.78 34.73 -31.29
CA LEU A 50 -8.50 35.77 -30.29
C LEU A 50 -8.46 37.18 -30.87
N ARG A 51 -7.97 37.37 -32.10
CA ARG A 51 -8.04 38.66 -32.81
C ARG A 51 -9.48 39.02 -33.19
N SER A 52 -10.25 38.07 -33.70
CA SER A 52 -11.68 38.25 -33.94
C SER A 52 -12.43 38.61 -32.65
N PHE A 53 -12.12 37.97 -31.52
CA PHE A 53 -12.65 38.37 -30.22
C PHE A 53 -12.18 39.77 -29.83
N GLN A 54 -10.91 40.15 -30.00
CA GLN A 54 -10.43 41.51 -29.73
C GLN A 54 -11.13 42.58 -30.55
N ASP A 55 -11.49 42.31 -31.81
CA ASP A 55 -12.25 43.24 -32.65
C ASP A 55 -13.72 43.36 -32.22
N HIS A 56 -14.31 42.28 -31.69
CA HIS A 56 -15.69 42.27 -31.18
C HIS A 56 -15.77 42.69 -29.70
N VAL A 57 -14.66 42.75 -28.98
CA VAL A 57 -14.60 43.22 -27.59
C VAL A 57 -15.00 44.70 -27.45
N PRO A 58 -14.53 45.68 -28.26
CA PRO A 58 -15.00 47.06 -28.13
C PRO A 58 -16.47 47.23 -28.55
N GLU A 59 -16.97 46.43 -29.49
CA GLU A 59 -18.39 46.42 -29.87
C GLU A 59 -19.26 45.73 -28.80
N ALA A 60 -18.77 44.65 -28.19
CA ALA A 60 -19.42 44.00 -27.07
C ALA A 60 -19.37 44.87 -25.82
N ILE A 61 -18.28 45.58 -25.55
CA ILE A 61 -18.15 46.54 -24.45
C ILE A 61 -19.05 47.74 -24.71
N SER A 62 -19.16 48.27 -25.93
CA SER A 62 -20.06 49.40 -26.19
C SER A 62 -21.53 48.99 -26.13
N LYS A 63 -21.89 47.80 -26.65
CA LYS A 63 -23.22 47.20 -26.47
C LYS A 63 -23.49 46.92 -25.00
N PHE A 64 -22.52 46.36 -24.27
CA PHE A 64 -22.64 46.09 -22.84
C PHE A 64 -22.80 47.39 -22.05
N ASN A 65 -21.99 48.42 -22.29
CA ASN A 65 -22.11 49.73 -21.67
C ASN A 65 -23.45 50.41 -22.01
N SER A 66 -23.99 50.19 -23.20
CA SER A 66 -25.33 50.67 -23.59
C SER A 66 -26.43 49.94 -22.83
N TYR A 67 -26.36 48.62 -22.73
CA TYR A 67 -27.27 47.81 -21.91
C TYR A 67 -27.13 48.12 -20.42
N GLU A 68 -25.91 48.35 -19.94
CA GLU A 68 -25.58 48.66 -18.57
C GLU A 68 -26.08 50.07 -18.22
N ASN A 69 -25.89 51.05 -19.09
CA ASN A 69 -26.42 52.39 -18.90
C ASN A 69 -27.94 52.44 -18.99
N THR A 70 -28.57 51.68 -19.90
CA THR A 70 -30.04 51.59 -19.99
C THR A 70 -30.63 50.80 -18.83
N PHE A 71 -29.93 49.79 -18.34
CA PHE A 71 -30.32 49.04 -17.16
C PHE A 71 -30.17 49.90 -15.91
N PHE A 72 -29.03 50.56 -15.69
CA PHE A 72 -28.85 51.43 -14.53
C PHE A 72 -29.73 52.69 -14.60
N SER A 73 -29.99 53.23 -15.78
CA SER A 73 -30.94 54.34 -15.92
C SER A 73 -32.36 53.88 -15.61
N LYS A 74 -32.81 52.72 -16.13
CA LYS A 74 -34.11 52.11 -15.78
C LYS A 74 -34.19 51.71 -14.32
N VAL A 75 -33.15 51.14 -13.74
CA VAL A 75 -33.11 50.79 -12.31
C VAL A 75 -33.11 52.06 -11.47
N LYS A 76 -32.44 53.13 -11.88
CA LYS A 76 -32.46 54.42 -11.18
C LYS A 76 -33.80 55.13 -11.32
N GLU A 77 -34.43 55.03 -12.49
CA GLU A 77 -35.78 55.51 -12.77
C GLU A 77 -36.80 54.70 -11.96
N GLU A 78 -36.77 53.38 -12.00
CA GLU A 78 -37.58 52.48 -11.17
C GLU A 78 -37.27 52.63 -9.67
N LEU A 79 -36.06 52.99 -9.25
CA LEU A 79 -35.73 53.29 -7.85
C LEU A 79 -36.35 54.62 -7.41
N LEU A 80 -36.40 55.61 -8.31
CA LEU A 80 -37.12 56.88 -8.10
C LEU A 80 -38.64 56.65 -8.06
N THR A 81 -39.18 55.78 -8.93
CA THR A 81 -40.59 55.38 -8.97
C THR A 81 -40.96 54.38 -7.86
N ALA A 82 -40.01 53.61 -7.32
CA ALA A 82 -40.19 52.68 -6.22
C ALA A 82 -40.39 53.37 -4.86
N LYS A 83 -40.14 54.69 -4.79
CA LYS A 83 -40.65 55.51 -3.69
C LYS A 83 -42.18 55.46 -3.61
N ASP A 84 -42.87 55.26 -4.74
CA ASP A 84 -44.33 55.19 -4.82
C ASP A 84 -44.88 53.74 -4.78
N HIS A 85 -44.02 52.72 -5.01
CA HIS A 85 -44.37 51.29 -4.96
C HIS A 85 -43.39 50.48 -4.08
N PRO A 86 -43.66 50.32 -2.77
CA PRO A 86 -42.72 49.73 -1.80
C PRO A 86 -42.40 48.24 -2.05
N ALA A 87 -43.21 47.52 -2.81
CA ALA A 87 -43.02 46.09 -3.07
C ALA A 87 -41.80 45.78 -3.97
N ALA A 88 -41.47 46.66 -4.93
CA ALA A 88 -40.36 46.45 -5.86
C ALA A 88 -38.99 46.71 -5.21
N ALA A 89 -38.89 47.72 -4.33
CA ALA A 89 -37.68 48.04 -3.58
C ALA A 89 -37.24 46.90 -2.64
N ILE A 90 -38.19 46.15 -2.08
CA ILE A 90 -37.91 44.98 -1.22
C ILE A 90 -37.21 43.88 -2.03
N GLY A 91 -37.62 43.63 -3.28
CA GLY A 91 -36.99 42.63 -4.13
C GLY A 91 -35.52 42.95 -4.44
N LEU A 92 -35.23 44.20 -4.79
CA LEU A 92 -33.87 44.64 -5.14
C LEU A 92 -32.91 44.62 -3.93
N THR A 93 -33.39 45.05 -2.77
CA THR A 93 -32.61 45.04 -1.53
C THR A 93 -32.32 43.62 -1.05
N LEU A 94 -33.28 42.70 -1.19
CA LEU A 94 -33.07 41.27 -0.90
C LEU A 94 -32.04 40.64 -1.84
N ALA A 95 -32.07 40.94 -3.15
CA ALA A 95 -31.10 40.41 -4.11
C ALA A 95 -29.68 40.94 -3.86
N ALA A 96 -29.52 42.24 -3.63
CA ALA A 96 -28.23 42.84 -3.27
C ALA A 96 -27.70 42.32 -1.93
N GLY A 97 -28.60 42.15 -0.95
CA GLY A 97 -28.28 41.53 0.34
C GLY A 97 -27.80 40.08 0.18
N LEU A 98 -28.43 39.30 -0.70
CA LEU A 98 -28.01 37.93 -1.00
C LEU A 98 -26.60 37.90 -1.59
N PHE A 99 -26.22 38.83 -2.46
CA PHE A 99 -24.86 38.86 -3.03
C PHE A 99 -23.79 39.27 -2.02
N LEU A 100 -24.12 40.15 -1.07
CA LEU A 100 -23.20 40.63 -0.05
C LEU A 100 -23.00 39.61 1.10
N MET A 101 -23.97 38.71 1.28
CA MET A 101 -23.92 37.64 2.28
C MET A 101 -22.76 36.67 2.02
N ARG A 102 -22.04 36.30 3.09
CA ARG A 102 -20.80 35.52 3.04
C ARG A 102 -20.98 34.10 2.48
N GLY A 103 -22.17 33.51 2.65
CA GLY A 103 -22.53 32.16 2.19
C GLY A 103 -22.66 32.05 0.66
N PRO A 104 -23.64 32.72 0.03
CA PRO A 104 -23.83 32.71 -1.42
C PRO A 104 -22.60 33.20 -2.18
N ARG A 105 -21.84 34.18 -1.65
CA ARG A 105 -20.52 34.54 -2.18
C ARG A 105 -19.61 33.31 -2.23
N ARG A 106 -19.37 32.63 -1.11
CA ARG A 106 -18.52 31.42 -1.07
C ARG A 106 -19.05 30.31 -1.99
N PHE A 107 -20.36 30.17 -2.14
CA PHE A 107 -20.99 29.23 -3.05
C PHE A 107 -20.68 29.55 -4.52
N LEU A 108 -20.84 30.80 -4.95
CA LEU A 108 -20.49 31.27 -6.29
C LEU A 108 -18.99 31.08 -6.55
N PHE A 109 -18.11 31.52 -5.65
CA PHE A 109 -16.67 31.34 -5.82
C PHE A 109 -16.26 29.86 -5.94
N ARG A 110 -16.94 28.95 -5.23
CA ARG A 110 -16.64 27.52 -5.29
C ARG A 110 -17.19 26.85 -6.55
N ASN A 111 -18.30 27.35 -7.10
CA ASN A 111 -18.98 26.72 -8.23
C ASN A 111 -18.65 27.34 -9.60
N THR A 112 -18.33 28.64 -9.65
CA THR A 112 -18.05 29.37 -10.91
C THR A 112 -16.57 29.70 -11.06
N LEU A 113 -15.90 30.20 -10.01
CA LEU A 113 -14.50 30.64 -10.08
C LEU A 113 -13.50 29.49 -9.94
N GLY A 114 -13.88 28.37 -9.32
CA GLY A 114 -13.07 27.15 -9.29
C GLY A 114 -12.85 26.52 -10.68
N ARG A 115 -13.73 26.80 -11.64
CA ARG A 115 -13.63 26.29 -13.03
C ARG A 115 -12.62 27.07 -13.89
N PHE A 116 -12.17 28.24 -13.44
CA PHE A 116 -11.16 29.04 -14.14
C PHE A 116 -9.73 28.79 -13.64
N GLN A 117 -9.49 27.77 -12.81
CA GLN A 117 -8.11 27.31 -12.57
C GLN A 117 -7.55 26.78 -13.89
N SER A 118 -6.53 27.45 -14.42
CA SER A 118 -5.94 27.10 -15.71
C SER A 118 -5.55 25.63 -15.74
N GLU A 119 -5.72 24.99 -16.90
CA GLU A 119 -5.36 23.60 -17.11
C GLU A 119 -3.89 23.34 -16.74
N GLU A 120 -3.02 24.33 -16.95
CA GLU A 120 -1.61 24.33 -16.55
C GLU A 120 -1.42 24.22 -15.04
N ALA A 121 -2.22 24.93 -14.23
CA ALA A 121 -2.11 24.86 -12.77
C ALA A 121 -2.58 23.49 -12.23
N GLN A 122 -3.59 22.89 -12.87
CA GLN A 122 -4.04 21.54 -12.53
C GLN A 122 -3.00 20.48 -12.92
N PHE A 123 -2.36 20.65 -14.09
CA PHE A 123 -1.30 19.76 -14.55
C PHE A 123 -0.06 19.83 -13.66
N LEU A 124 0.42 21.03 -13.30
CA LEU A 124 1.54 21.21 -12.39
C LEU A 124 1.26 20.60 -11.01
N ARG A 125 0.02 20.72 -10.53
CA ARG A 125 -0.41 20.07 -9.29
C ARG A 125 -0.40 18.55 -9.42
N ALA A 126 -0.87 18.00 -10.54
CA ALA A 126 -0.83 16.57 -10.80
C ALA A 126 0.61 16.04 -10.89
N GLU A 127 1.50 16.75 -11.59
CA GLU A 127 2.92 16.38 -11.73
C GLU A 127 3.61 16.36 -10.37
N LYS A 128 3.37 17.37 -9.52
CA LYS A 128 3.89 17.40 -8.15
C LYS A 128 3.41 16.18 -7.35
N ASN A 129 2.12 15.87 -7.41
CA ASN A 129 1.55 14.73 -6.68
C ASN A 129 2.13 13.39 -7.19
N VAL A 130 2.33 13.23 -8.50
CA VAL A 130 2.95 12.02 -9.07
C VAL A 130 4.39 11.88 -8.59
N LYS A 131 5.16 12.97 -8.53
CA LYS A 131 6.53 12.96 -7.98
C LYS A 131 6.52 12.56 -6.50
N GLU A 132 5.65 13.16 -5.69
CA GLU A 132 5.51 12.81 -4.28
C GLU A 132 5.11 11.33 -4.07
N PHE A 133 4.15 10.83 -4.85
CA PHE A 133 3.74 9.43 -4.80
C PHE A 133 4.84 8.49 -5.27
N SER A 134 5.60 8.82 -6.32
CA SER A 134 6.73 8.00 -6.77
C SER A 134 7.77 7.81 -5.66
N PHE A 135 8.12 8.89 -4.93
CA PHE A 135 9.03 8.82 -3.80
C PHE A 135 8.46 8.00 -2.64
N SER A 136 7.18 8.20 -2.30
CA SER A 136 6.50 7.42 -1.26
C SER A 136 6.46 5.93 -1.62
N VAL A 137 6.16 5.59 -2.87
CA VAL A 137 6.11 4.20 -3.34
C VAL A 137 7.49 3.56 -3.29
N ASP A 138 8.55 4.29 -3.65
CA ASP A 138 9.91 3.75 -3.59
C ASP A 138 10.42 3.57 -2.17
N LEU A 139 10.04 4.46 -1.23
CA LEU A 139 10.28 4.25 0.19
C LEU A 139 9.53 3.01 0.69
N MET A 140 8.23 2.89 0.38
CA MET A 140 7.40 1.75 0.76
C MET A 140 7.94 0.44 0.19
N LYS A 141 8.46 0.42 -1.04
CA LYS A 141 9.10 -0.77 -1.63
C LYS A 141 10.36 -1.19 -0.86
N LYS A 142 11.16 -0.24 -0.38
CA LYS A 142 12.37 -0.54 0.40
C LYS A 142 12.00 -1.07 1.79
N GLU A 143 11.04 -0.43 2.45
CA GLU A 143 10.57 -0.86 3.76
C GLU A 143 9.86 -2.22 3.69
N SER A 144 9.05 -2.46 2.66
CA SER A 144 8.37 -3.75 2.48
C SER A 144 9.36 -4.88 2.25
N ARG A 145 10.38 -4.71 1.40
CA ARG A 145 11.45 -5.70 1.22
C ARG A 145 12.16 -6.01 2.54
N LYS A 146 12.55 -4.98 3.28
CA LYS A 146 13.21 -5.13 4.58
C LYS A 146 12.34 -5.87 5.60
N LEU A 147 11.03 -5.62 5.62
CA LEU A 147 10.11 -6.31 6.52
C LEU A 147 9.86 -7.76 6.08
N LEU A 148 9.74 -8.03 4.79
CA LEU A 148 9.58 -9.39 4.25
C LEU A 148 10.84 -10.25 4.49
N GLU A 149 12.03 -9.67 4.33
CA GLU A 149 13.29 -10.34 4.66
C GLU A 149 13.37 -10.68 6.16
N ARG A 150 13.00 -9.75 7.04
CA ARG A 150 12.95 -10.01 8.49
C ARG A 150 11.92 -11.07 8.86
N ALA A 151 10.74 -11.03 8.24
CA ALA A 151 9.69 -12.01 8.49
C ALA A 151 10.11 -13.42 8.03
N SER A 152 10.70 -13.55 6.84
CA SER A 152 11.18 -14.84 6.33
C SER A 152 12.35 -15.41 7.14
N LEU A 153 13.24 -14.55 7.64
CA LEU A 153 14.30 -14.96 8.57
C LEU A 153 13.71 -15.43 9.90
N ALA A 154 12.79 -14.68 10.49
CA ALA A 154 12.12 -15.06 11.75
C ALA A 154 11.33 -16.37 11.60
N GLU A 155 10.66 -16.59 10.46
CA GLU A 155 9.97 -17.86 10.16
C GLU A 155 10.96 -19.03 10.11
N LYS A 156 12.11 -18.85 9.44
CA LYS A 156 13.15 -19.87 9.38
C LYS A 156 13.72 -20.18 10.76
N GLU A 157 14.02 -19.18 11.57
CA GLU A 157 14.50 -19.35 12.94
C GLU A 157 13.47 -20.04 13.82
N MET A 158 12.19 -19.69 13.69
CA MET A 158 11.11 -20.34 14.43
C MET A 158 10.99 -21.82 14.06
N LYS A 159 11.05 -22.17 12.77
CA LYS A 159 11.02 -23.57 12.31
C LYS A 159 12.22 -24.35 12.82
N ASN A 160 13.42 -23.77 12.72
CA ASN A 160 14.64 -24.38 13.22
C ASN A 160 14.56 -24.60 14.74
N GLY A 161 14.16 -23.58 15.50
CA GLY A 161 13.98 -23.68 16.95
C GLY A 161 12.92 -24.70 17.35
N HIS A 162 11.83 -24.83 16.58
CA HIS A 162 10.83 -25.88 16.79
C HIS A 162 11.42 -27.28 16.61
N THR A 163 12.21 -27.51 15.55
CA THR A 163 12.86 -28.81 15.33
C THR A 163 13.91 -29.13 16.39
N GLU A 164 14.67 -28.13 16.86
CA GLU A 164 15.66 -28.30 17.93
C GLU A 164 14.98 -28.61 19.28
N LEU A 165 13.88 -27.93 19.60
CA LEU A 165 13.09 -28.23 20.81
C LEU A 165 12.46 -29.62 20.76
N LEU A 166 12.01 -30.06 19.58
CA LEU A 166 11.47 -31.40 19.39
C LEU A 166 12.55 -32.46 19.60
N ASP A 167 13.71 -32.32 18.96
CA ASP A 167 14.80 -33.30 19.08
C ASP A 167 15.33 -33.36 20.52
N THR A 168 15.62 -32.20 21.12
CA THR A 168 16.05 -32.12 22.52
C THR A 168 14.98 -32.66 23.48
N GLY A 169 13.69 -32.40 23.20
CA GLY A 169 12.57 -32.99 23.92
C GLY A 169 12.61 -34.52 23.89
N ILE A 170 12.76 -35.12 22.70
CA ILE A 170 12.85 -36.58 22.55
C ILE A 170 14.05 -37.14 23.32
N GLN A 171 15.19 -36.47 23.27
CA GLN A 171 16.38 -36.87 24.03
C GLN A 171 16.13 -36.82 25.54
N ILE A 172 15.49 -35.75 26.04
CA ILE A 172 15.10 -35.62 27.45
C ILE A 172 14.14 -36.74 27.84
N GLN A 173 13.16 -37.08 27.00
CA GLN A 173 12.20 -38.14 27.27
C GLN A 173 12.89 -39.52 27.33
N ARG A 174 13.83 -39.79 26.44
CA ARG A 174 14.66 -41.02 26.49
C ARG A 174 15.51 -41.08 27.74
N LEU A 175 16.10 -39.96 28.16
CA LEU A 175 16.87 -39.85 29.39
C LEU A 175 15.97 -40.05 30.63
N ALA A 176 14.79 -39.45 30.67
CA ALA A 176 13.83 -39.66 31.77
C ALA A 176 13.45 -41.14 31.89
N LYS A 177 13.22 -41.84 30.76
CA LYS A 177 12.97 -43.29 30.73
C LYS A 177 14.16 -44.11 31.22
N SER A 178 15.40 -43.72 30.90
CA SER A 178 16.59 -44.44 31.38
C SER A 178 16.82 -44.18 32.88
N VAL A 179 16.66 -42.95 33.35
CA VAL A 179 16.71 -42.58 34.78
C VAL A 179 15.65 -43.37 35.55
N TYR A 180 14.42 -43.49 35.02
CA TYR A 180 13.38 -44.31 35.64
C TYR A 180 13.80 -45.77 35.81
N LYS A 181 14.40 -46.38 34.78
CA LYS A 181 14.90 -47.77 34.87
C LYS A 181 16.03 -47.94 35.90
N VAL A 182 16.86 -46.91 36.08
CA VAL A 182 17.90 -46.92 37.11
C VAL A 182 17.27 -46.73 38.49
N GLU A 183 16.34 -45.78 38.62
CA GLU A 183 15.57 -45.52 39.85
C GLU A 183 14.91 -46.79 40.37
N THR A 184 14.25 -47.57 39.50
CA THR A 184 13.61 -48.83 39.90
C THR A 184 14.64 -49.85 40.38
N LYS A 185 15.75 -50.04 39.65
CA LYS A 185 16.82 -50.96 40.07
C LYS A 185 17.47 -50.55 41.40
N THR A 186 17.63 -49.26 41.63
CA THR A 186 18.16 -48.72 42.89
C THR A 186 17.16 -48.92 44.03
N ALA A 187 15.86 -48.78 43.76
CA ALA A 187 14.81 -49.09 44.73
C ALA A 187 14.77 -50.58 45.08
N ASP A 188 14.86 -51.46 44.08
CA ASP A 188 14.93 -52.91 44.30
C ASP A 188 16.18 -53.29 45.13
N LEU A 189 17.32 -52.65 44.85
CA LEU A 189 18.55 -52.83 45.64
C LEU A 189 18.38 -52.34 47.09
N MET A 190 17.72 -51.20 47.30
CA MET A 190 17.41 -50.69 48.63
C MET A 190 16.56 -51.69 49.43
N ASP A 191 15.54 -52.25 48.79
CA ASP A 191 14.65 -53.21 49.43
C ASP A 191 15.38 -54.52 49.76
N GLY A 192 16.23 -55.03 48.86
CA GLY A 192 17.12 -56.16 49.19
C GLY A 192 18.09 -55.85 50.34
N LEU A 193 18.66 -54.65 50.39
CA LEU A 193 19.53 -54.25 51.51
C LEU A 193 18.78 -54.15 52.84
N ARG A 194 17.47 -53.88 52.85
CA ARG A 194 16.64 -53.81 54.06
C ARG A 194 16.51 -55.16 54.77
N GLU A 195 16.56 -56.26 54.02
CA GLU A 195 16.44 -57.61 54.56
C GLU A 195 17.70 -58.10 55.29
N ILE A 196 18.88 -57.55 54.96
CA ILE A 196 20.16 -58.00 55.52
C ILE A 196 20.47 -57.24 56.81
N PRO A 197 20.49 -57.90 57.99
CA PRO A 197 20.95 -57.27 59.23
C PRO A 197 22.48 -57.19 59.24
N GLY A 198 23.04 -55.98 59.19
CA GLY A 198 24.49 -55.77 59.25
C GLY A 198 24.90 -54.30 59.25
N ARG A 199 26.04 -53.97 59.86
CA ARG A 199 26.55 -52.58 59.95
C ARG A 199 26.99 -52.04 58.59
N ASP A 200 27.61 -52.88 57.76
CA ASP A 200 28.02 -52.49 56.40
C ASP A 200 26.82 -52.31 55.47
N ALA A 201 25.80 -53.17 55.61
CA ALA A 201 24.52 -53.01 54.92
C ALA A 201 23.84 -51.70 55.31
N LEU A 202 23.92 -51.27 56.57
CA LEU A 202 23.36 -50.00 57.03
C LEU A 202 24.04 -48.78 56.37
N LYS A 203 25.36 -48.82 56.18
CA LYS A 203 26.10 -47.78 55.45
C LYS A 203 25.67 -47.73 53.98
N LEU A 204 25.58 -48.89 53.32
CA LEU A 204 25.11 -48.98 51.93
C LEU A 204 23.67 -48.51 51.78
N ARG A 205 22.78 -48.76 52.75
CA ARG A 205 21.41 -48.20 52.75
C ARG A 205 21.44 -46.67 52.76
N ALA A 206 22.29 -46.03 53.55
CA ALA A 206 22.37 -44.58 53.55
C ALA A 206 22.81 -44.03 52.17
N GLU A 207 23.81 -44.67 51.56
CA GLU A 207 24.32 -44.29 50.24
C GLU A 207 23.26 -44.52 49.15
N VAL A 208 22.65 -45.70 49.09
CA VAL A 208 21.60 -46.02 48.10
C VAL A 208 20.37 -45.11 48.31
N ALA A 209 20.01 -44.75 49.54
CA ALA A 209 18.88 -43.86 49.81
C ALA A 209 19.15 -42.45 49.27
N SER A 210 20.38 -41.96 49.44
CA SER A 210 20.81 -40.68 48.88
C SER A 210 20.73 -40.72 47.34
N MET A 211 21.21 -41.81 46.71
CA MET A 211 21.14 -42.00 45.26
C MET A 211 19.70 -42.04 44.75
N THR A 212 18.81 -42.79 45.40
CA THR A 212 17.38 -42.86 45.04
C THR A 212 16.74 -41.47 45.12
N SER A 213 17.04 -40.70 46.17
CA SER A 213 16.49 -39.34 46.31
C SER A 213 16.94 -38.40 45.19
N LEU A 214 18.21 -38.48 44.79
CA LEU A 214 18.79 -37.69 43.71
C LEU A 214 18.17 -38.08 42.36
N LEU A 215 18.03 -39.38 42.07
CA LEU A 215 17.40 -39.87 40.84
C LEU A 215 15.94 -39.42 40.73
N LYS A 216 15.18 -39.49 41.83
CA LYS A 216 13.80 -38.97 41.89
C LYS A 216 13.74 -37.47 41.60
N GLN A 217 14.64 -36.69 42.19
CA GLN A 217 14.70 -35.25 41.95
C GLN A 217 15.07 -34.94 40.49
N GLN A 218 16.05 -35.64 39.93
CA GLN A 218 16.44 -35.49 38.52
C GLN A 218 15.30 -35.85 37.57
N ARG A 219 14.63 -36.97 37.81
CA ARG A 219 13.46 -37.38 37.02
C ARG A 219 12.36 -36.33 37.06
N ALA A 220 11.97 -35.86 38.25
CA ALA A 220 10.96 -34.82 38.39
C ALA A 220 11.36 -33.52 37.68
N ALA A 221 12.66 -33.18 37.65
CA ALA A 221 13.16 -32.03 36.91
C ALA A 221 13.07 -32.23 35.39
N LEU A 222 13.38 -33.44 34.88
CA LEU A 222 13.25 -33.78 33.46
C LEU A 222 11.77 -33.78 33.02
N ASP A 223 10.89 -34.40 33.80
CA ASP A 223 9.44 -34.44 33.50
C ASP A 223 8.83 -33.03 33.46
N LYS A 224 9.25 -32.13 34.38
CA LYS A 224 8.87 -30.71 34.33
C LYS A 224 9.33 -30.01 33.05
N ARG A 225 10.50 -30.38 32.51
CA ARG A 225 10.98 -29.80 31.23
C ARG A 225 10.18 -30.34 30.05
N ILE A 226 9.85 -31.63 30.04
CA ILE A 226 8.97 -32.24 29.02
C ILE A 226 7.60 -31.55 29.02
N MET A 227 7.00 -31.34 30.21
CA MET A 227 5.72 -30.64 30.33
C MET A 227 5.78 -29.23 29.72
N LYS A 228 6.83 -28.45 30.04
CA LYS A 228 7.01 -27.12 29.48
C LYS A 228 7.14 -27.12 27.96
N ILE A 229 7.81 -28.12 27.38
CA ILE A 229 7.93 -28.24 25.92
C ILE A 229 6.57 -28.61 25.31
N SER A 230 5.81 -29.50 25.97
CA SER A 230 4.46 -29.88 25.54
C SER A 230 3.45 -28.74 25.63
N GLU A 231 3.54 -27.88 26.65
CA GLU A 231 2.73 -26.66 26.79
C GLU A 231 2.93 -25.67 25.64
N LEU A 232 4.10 -25.70 24.97
CA LEU A 232 4.37 -24.93 23.75
C LEU A 232 3.75 -25.55 22.48
N GLY A 233 2.99 -26.64 22.61
CA GLY A 233 2.36 -27.36 21.51
C GLY A 233 3.28 -28.30 20.74
N ILE A 234 4.47 -28.60 21.29
CA ILE A 234 5.43 -29.51 20.66
C ILE A 234 5.18 -30.93 21.18
N PRO A 235 4.93 -31.93 20.31
CA PRO A 235 4.74 -33.31 20.74
C PRO A 235 6.10 -33.94 21.07
N VAL A 236 6.27 -34.37 22.32
CA VAL A 236 7.50 -34.98 22.85
C VAL A 236 7.25 -36.39 23.38
#